data_AF-A0A139WDG8-F1
#
_entry.id   AF-A0A139WDG8-F1
#
_cell.length_a   1.000
_cell.length_b   1.000
_cell.length_c   1.000
_cell.angle_alpha   90.00
_cell.angle_beta   90.00
_cell.angle_gamma   90.00
#
_symmetry.space_group_name_H-M   'P 1'
#
loop_
_entity.id
_entity.type
_entity.pdbx_description
1 polymer ?
#
loop_
_entity_poly.entity_id
_entity_poly.type
_entity_poly.pdbx_seq_one_letter_code
_entity_poly.pdbx_strand_id
1 'polypeptide(L)'
;MKLFVTVCLIASCLAAPQQGYEAPAPYDFNYKVENPPTNTYFGQNEVGDITGRVTGSYYVYLPDGRLMTVEYVSDQNGYVPRISFTQNGHPVQG
;
A
#
# COMPACT_ATOMS: atom_id res chain seq x y z
N MET A 1 17.02 -45.08 50.56
CA MET A 1 17.48 -44.73 49.20
C MET A 1 16.26 -44.75 48.29
N LYS A 2 15.88 -43.57 47.78
CA LYS A 2 14.70 -43.32 46.94
C LYS A 2 15.08 -43.46 45.47
N LEU A 3 14.25 -44.05 44.61
CA LEU A 3 14.02 -43.50 43.27
C LEU A 3 12.75 -44.06 42.62
N PHE A 4 11.74 -43.20 42.45
CA PHE A 4 10.62 -43.43 41.55
C PHE A 4 11.03 -42.96 40.15
N VAL A 5 10.88 -43.82 39.15
CA VAL A 5 11.13 -43.48 37.75
C VAL A 5 9.85 -42.89 37.16
N THR A 6 9.80 -41.58 37.02
CA THR A 6 8.76 -40.89 36.26
C THR A 6 9.20 -40.82 34.80
N VAL A 7 8.46 -41.50 33.93
CA VAL A 7 8.57 -41.36 32.48
C VAL A 7 7.93 -40.04 32.08
N CYS A 8 8.74 -39.06 31.69
CA CYS A 8 8.25 -37.86 31.01
C CYS A 8 7.83 -38.24 29.58
N LEU A 9 6.53 -38.27 29.31
CA LEU A 9 5.98 -38.12 27.97
C LEU A 9 6.34 -36.72 27.48
N ILE A 10 7.41 -36.63 26.70
CA ILE A 10 7.75 -35.41 25.98
C ILE A 10 6.76 -35.33 24.82
N ALA A 11 5.65 -34.63 25.03
CA ALA A 11 4.77 -34.21 23.95
C ALA A 11 5.56 -33.21 23.09
N SER A 12 6.21 -33.71 22.05
CA SER A 12 6.80 -32.88 21.01
C SER A 12 5.68 -32.19 20.26
N CYS A 13 5.38 -30.95 20.65
CA CYS A 13 4.64 -30.03 19.81
C CYS A 13 5.45 -29.87 18.52
N LEU A 14 5.02 -30.49 17.42
CA LEU A 14 5.50 -30.14 16.09
C LEU A 14 5.00 -28.72 15.82
N ALA A 15 5.86 -27.73 16.04
CA ALA A 15 5.61 -26.38 15.56
C ALA A 15 5.40 -26.46 14.04
N ALA A 16 4.24 -25.99 13.57
CA ALA A 16 4.02 -25.78 12.14
C ALA A 16 5.14 -24.88 11.59
N PRO A 17 5.57 -25.04 10.33
CA PRO A 17 6.53 -24.12 9.73
C PRO A 17 5.98 -22.71 9.88
N GLN A 18 6.68 -21.85 10.63
CA GLN A 18 6.39 -20.43 10.61
C GLN A 18 6.56 -20.01 9.15
N GLN A 19 5.48 -19.58 8.49
CA GLN A 19 5.59 -18.88 7.22
C GLN A 19 6.58 -17.75 7.47
N GLY A 20 7.78 -17.89 6.92
CA GLY A 20 8.84 -16.90 7.09
C GLY A 20 8.31 -15.56 6.62
N TYR A 21 8.76 -14.47 7.26
CA TYR A 21 8.54 -13.13 6.76
C TYR A 21 8.99 -13.10 5.29
N GLU A 22 8.05 -12.99 4.35
CA GLU A 22 8.36 -12.87 2.95
C GLU A 22 8.92 -11.46 2.72
N ALA A 23 10.05 -11.37 2.03
CA ALA A 23 10.61 -10.07 1.68
C ALA A 23 9.62 -9.33 0.75
N PRO A 24 9.52 -7.99 0.84
CA PRO A 24 8.66 -7.23 -0.06
C PRO A 24 8.99 -7.52 -1.53
N ALA A 25 7.96 -7.89 -2.30
CA ALA A 25 8.08 -8.07 -3.74
C ALA A 25 7.82 -6.73 -4.45
N PRO A 26 8.66 -6.32 -5.41
CA PRO A 26 8.42 -5.10 -6.16
C PRO A 26 7.19 -5.22 -7.05
N TYR A 27 6.47 -4.11 -7.23
CA TYR A 27 5.28 -4.03 -8.07
C TYR A 27 5.12 -2.66 -8.70
N ASP A 28 4.34 -2.61 -9.78
CA ASP A 28 3.88 -1.40 -10.45
C ASP A 28 2.35 -1.50 -10.60
N PHE A 29 1.65 -0.49 -10.11
CA PHE A 29 0.20 -0.41 -10.10
C PHE A 29 -0.25 0.93 -10.66
N ASN A 30 -1.17 0.89 -11.63
CA ASN A 30 -1.81 2.07 -12.16
C ASN A 30 -3.26 1.80 -12.59
N TYR A 31 -4.09 2.83 -12.45
CA TYR A 31 -5.42 2.86 -13.05
C TYR A 31 -5.85 4.30 -13.30
N LYS A 32 -6.85 4.46 -14.19
CA LYS A 32 -7.50 5.74 -14.42
C LYS A 32 -8.96 5.57 -14.81
N VAL A 33 -9.77 6.51 -14.37
CA VAL A 33 -11.18 6.66 -14.73
C VAL A 33 -11.36 8.02 -15.38
N GLU A 34 -11.89 8.00 -16.60
CA GLU A 34 -12.21 9.19 -17.37
C GLU A 34 -13.65 9.04 -17.89
N ASN A 35 -14.58 9.83 -17.34
CA ASN A 35 -15.99 9.81 -17.74
C ASN A 35 -16.47 11.24 -18.03
N PRO A 36 -16.28 11.74 -19.27
CA PRO A 36 -16.65 13.10 -19.65
C PRO A 36 -18.14 13.44 -19.46
N PRO A 37 -19.11 12.57 -19.80
CA PRO A 37 -20.54 12.85 -19.59
C PRO A 37 -20.91 13.21 -18.15
N THR A 38 -20.20 12.66 -17.16
CA THR A 38 -20.45 12.90 -15.72
C THR A 38 -19.38 13.78 -15.09
N ASN A 39 -18.44 14.30 -15.88
CA ASN A 39 -17.31 15.11 -15.42
C ASN A 39 -16.48 14.42 -14.31
N THR A 40 -16.39 13.09 -14.34
CA THR A 40 -15.73 12.28 -13.30
C THR A 40 -14.36 11.85 -13.77
N TYR A 41 -13.32 12.28 -13.06
CA TYR A 41 -11.94 11.94 -13.36
C TYR A 41 -11.15 11.68 -12.08
N PHE A 42 -10.53 10.51 -12.00
CA PHE A 42 -9.61 10.14 -10.93
C PHE A 42 -8.70 9.01 -11.39
N GLY A 43 -7.56 8.87 -10.75
CA GLY A 43 -6.60 7.84 -11.09
C GLY A 43 -5.47 7.77 -10.08
N GLN A 44 -4.67 6.72 -10.18
CA GLN A 44 -3.54 6.46 -9.30
C GLN A 44 -2.41 5.80 -10.08
N ASN A 45 -1.19 6.10 -9.66
CA ASN A 45 0.01 5.37 -9.99
C ASN A 45 0.80 5.11 -8.70
N GLU A 46 1.30 3.89 -8.51
CA GLU A 46 2.04 3.49 -7.33
C GLU A 46 3.09 2.43 -7.70
N VAL A 47 4.28 2.57 -7.12
CA VAL A 47 5.38 1.60 -7.26
C VAL A 47 5.85 1.20 -5.88
N GLY A 48 5.94 -0.10 -5.63
CA GLY A 48 6.60 -0.68 -4.47
C GLY A 48 7.95 -1.25 -4.84
N ASP A 49 8.97 -1.01 -4.03
CA ASP A 49 10.31 -1.56 -4.23
C ASP A 49 10.62 -2.74 -3.29
N ILE A 50 11.78 -3.37 -3.51
CA ILE A 50 12.24 -4.54 -2.74
C ILE A 50 12.51 -4.24 -1.25
N THR A 51 12.61 -2.96 -0.88
CA THR A 51 12.82 -2.54 0.52
C THR A 51 11.50 -2.38 1.28
N GLY A 52 10.36 -2.50 0.59
CA GLY A 52 9.03 -2.22 1.13
C GLY A 52 8.68 -0.74 1.11
N ARG A 53 9.49 0.11 0.46
CA ARG A 53 9.15 1.50 0.23
C ARG A 53 8.18 1.58 -0.94
N VAL A 54 7.13 2.37 -0.75
CA VAL A 54 6.09 2.65 -1.75
C VAL A 54 6.12 4.13 -2.10
N THR A 55 6.11 4.43 -3.39
CA THR A 55 5.95 5.81 -3.90
C THR A 55 4.78 5.85 -4.85
N GLY A 56 3.88 6.80 -4.66
CA GLY A 56 2.71 6.90 -5.53
C GLY A 56 2.13 8.30 -5.60
N SER A 57 1.15 8.43 -6.48
CA SER A 57 0.34 9.62 -6.62
C SER A 57 -1.08 9.23 -7.02
N TYR A 58 -2.08 9.91 -6.47
CA TYR A 58 -3.45 9.85 -7.00
C TYR A 58 -4.00 11.25 -7.22
N TYR A 59 -5.01 11.35 -8.07
CA TYR A 59 -5.74 12.59 -8.33
C TYR A 59 -7.23 12.39 -8.32
N VAL A 60 -7.96 13.45 -7.97
CA VAL A 60 -9.42 13.54 -8.06
C VAL A 60 -9.78 14.90 -8.61
N TYR A 61 -10.54 14.93 -9.70
CA TYR A 61 -11.13 16.16 -10.21
C TYR A 61 -12.40 16.48 -9.42
N LEU A 62 -12.40 17.63 -8.75
CA LEU A 62 -13.44 18.01 -7.80
C LEU A 62 -14.59 18.77 -8.49
N PRO A 63 -15.81 18.71 -7.94
CA PRO A 63 -16.97 19.45 -8.46
C PRO A 63 -16.80 20.98 -8.49
N ASP A 64 -15.86 21.53 -7.72
CA ASP A 64 -15.55 22.96 -7.67
C ASP A 64 -14.54 23.41 -8.72
N GLY A 65 -14.14 22.51 -9.64
CA GLY A 65 -13.23 22.82 -10.74
C GLY A 65 -11.73 22.66 -10.39
N ARG A 66 -11.41 22.27 -9.16
CA ARG A 66 -10.03 22.02 -8.75
C ARG A 66 -9.60 20.58 -9.03
N LEU A 67 -8.36 20.41 -9.44
CA LEU A 67 -7.70 19.11 -9.42
C LEU A 67 -6.97 18.95 -8.09
N MET A 68 -7.42 18.00 -7.27
CA MET A 68 -6.68 17.57 -6.11
C MET A 68 -5.66 16.51 -6.54
N THR A 69 -4.40 16.71 -6.19
CA THR A 69 -3.33 15.73 -6.40
C THR A 69 -2.67 15.43 -5.07
N VAL A 70 -2.46 14.15 -4.79
CA VAL A 70 -1.75 13.67 -3.61
C VAL A 70 -0.57 12.85 -4.08
N GLU A 71 0.63 13.30 -3.76
CA GLU A 71 1.88 12.56 -3.95
C GLU A 71 2.30 12.00 -2.60
N TYR A 72 2.79 10.77 -2.53
CA TYR A 72 3.14 10.16 -1.25
C TYR A 72 4.31 9.20 -1.31
N VAL A 73 4.95 9.06 -0.16
CA VAL A 73 5.89 7.98 0.16
C VAL A 73 5.36 7.24 1.37
N SER A 74 5.38 5.91 1.34
CA SER A 74 5.14 5.07 2.50
C SER A 74 6.35 4.18 2.73
N ASP A 75 6.97 4.30 3.90
CA ASP A 75 8.11 3.48 4.31
C ASP A 75 8.06 3.19 5.82
N GLN A 76 9.19 2.86 6.42
CA GLN A 76 9.30 2.58 7.87
C GLN A 76 8.89 3.76 8.75
N ASN A 77 8.87 4.99 8.22
CA ASN A 77 8.40 6.20 8.91
C ASN A 77 6.88 6.42 8.75
N GLY A 78 6.18 5.53 8.06
CA GLY A 78 4.75 5.63 7.78
C GLY A 78 4.43 6.35 6.47
N TYR A 79 3.17 6.74 6.31
CA TYR A 79 2.65 7.40 5.11
C TYR A 79 2.83 8.93 5.19
N VAL A 80 3.58 9.49 4.23
CA VAL A 80 3.90 10.92 4.16
C VAL A 80 3.35 11.51 2.85
N PRO A 81 2.18 12.18 2.89
CA PRO A 81 1.58 12.80 1.72
C PRO A 81 1.96 14.27 1.53
N ARG A 82 2.00 14.69 0.28
CA ARG A 82 1.97 16.08 -0.18
C ARG A 82 0.71 16.30 -1.00
N ILE A 83 -0.12 17.23 -0.58
CA ILE A 83 -1.42 17.53 -1.22
C ILE A 83 -1.32 18.88 -1.94
N SER A 84 -1.76 18.93 -3.18
CA SER A 84 -1.85 20.16 -3.98
C SER A 84 -3.19 20.29 -4.69
N PHE A 85 -3.59 21.53 -4.94
CA PHE A 85 -4.79 21.86 -5.69
C PHE A 85 -4.46 22.75 -6.88
N THR A 86 -4.85 22.34 -8.09
CA THR A 86 -4.72 23.15 -9.30
C THR A 86 -6.08 23.71 -9.70
N GLN A 87 -6.18 25.02 -9.88
CA GLN A 87 -7.39 25.69 -10.36
C GLN A 87 -7.61 25.39 -11.84
N ASN A 88 -8.85 25.13 -12.26
CA ASN A 88 -9.21 24.75 -13.63
C ASN A 88 -8.40 23.54 -14.16
N GLY A 89 -8.01 22.62 -13.28
CA GLY A 89 -7.14 21.49 -13.61
C GLY A 89 -7.86 20.31 -14.27
N HIS A 90 -8.66 20.53 -15.30
CA HIS A 90 -9.33 19.43 -16.03
C HIS A 90 -8.28 18.42 -16.55
N PRO A 91 -8.32 17.13 -16.14
CA PRO A 91 -7.24 16.17 -16.46
C PRO A 91 -7.08 15.83 -17.95
N VAL A 92 -8.09 16.15 -18.76
CA VAL A 92 -8.15 15.84 -20.20
C VAL A 92 -7.92 17.05 -21.11
N GLN A 93 -7.79 18.26 -20.54
CA GLN A 93 -7.51 19.49 -21.29
C GLN A 93 -6.13 20.01 -20.88
N GLY A 94 -5.09 19.36 -21.41
CA GLY A 94 -3.72 19.90 -21.43
C GLY A 94 -3.53 20.85 -22.61
#